data_AF-A0A7V2EAT8-F1
#
_entry.id   AF-A0A7V2EAT8-F1
#
_cell.length_a   1.000
_cell.length_b   1.000
_cell.length_c   1.000
_cell.angle_alpha   90.00
_cell.angle_beta   90.00
_cell.angle_gamma   90.00
#
_symmetry.space_group_name_H-M   'P 1'
#
loop_
_entity.id
_entity.type
_entity.pdbx_description
1 polymer ?
#
loop_
_entity_poly.entity_id
_entity_poly.type
_entity_poly.pdbx_seq_one_letter_code
_entity_poly.pdbx_strand_id
1 'polypeptide(L)'
;MFRLWLLQSAATAHDNEIGRWLADLQTASGGEFVLVGSSDWTTALPAAVRKPDVEAVVCCLAHHEEELAAVSLAGVSAPILFVVNAPLRSPQRLVAVVQQAALVPLSAGPDGLYAALLSLRCALARQQELMGEIDRLRSKLEQRRLIEKAKALLIQQQGLSEEQAYLQLRGLARRQRRTMTEVARELLEQHRS
;
A
#
# COMPACT_ATOMS: atom_id res chain seq x y z
N MET A 1 6.97 -1.59 14.59
CA MET A 1 5.73 -2.02 15.28
C MET A 1 4.67 -2.11 14.21
N PHE A 2 4.14 -3.31 13.98
CA PHE A 2 3.18 -3.67 12.95
C PHE A 2 1.80 -3.79 13.61
N ARG A 3 0.92 -2.83 13.31
CA ARG A 3 -0.30 -2.61 14.08
C ARG A 3 -1.49 -3.34 13.48
N LEU A 4 -2.06 -4.23 14.28
CA LEU A 4 -3.09 -5.17 13.90
C LEU A 4 -4.45 -4.75 14.44
N TRP A 5 -5.47 -4.85 13.61
CA TRP A 5 -6.87 -4.75 14.02
C TRP A 5 -7.52 -6.12 13.92
N LEU A 6 -8.17 -6.59 14.99
CA LEU A 6 -8.87 -7.88 15.00
C LEU A 6 -10.36 -7.70 14.69
N LEU A 7 -10.81 -8.32 13.60
CA LEU A 7 -12.21 -8.46 13.26
C LEU A 7 -12.72 -9.84 13.67
N GLN A 8 -13.65 -9.86 14.61
CA GLN A 8 -14.18 -11.07 15.21
C GLN A 8 -15.71 -11.10 15.17
N SER A 9 -16.30 -12.24 15.48
CA SER A 9 -17.73 -12.37 15.72
C SER A 9 -17.94 -12.50 17.23
N ALA A 10 -18.92 -11.79 17.81
CA ALA A 10 -19.15 -11.78 19.26
C ALA A 10 -19.55 -13.16 19.86
N ALA A 11 -19.59 -14.24 19.06
CA ALA A 11 -20.24 -15.50 19.39
C ALA A 11 -19.35 -16.75 19.38
N THR A 12 -18.03 -16.69 19.13
CA THR A 12 -17.23 -17.93 19.01
C THR A 12 -16.06 -18.05 20.00
N ALA A 13 -15.84 -19.27 20.51
CA ALA A 13 -14.69 -19.58 21.38
C ALA A 13 -13.34 -19.43 20.67
N HIS A 14 -13.33 -19.53 19.34
CA HIS A 14 -12.13 -19.44 18.50
C HIS A 14 -11.65 -17.99 18.33
N ASP A 15 -12.55 -17.00 18.35
CA ASP A 15 -12.18 -15.58 18.30
C ASP A 15 -11.38 -15.16 19.55
N ASN A 16 -11.75 -15.69 20.71
CA ASN A 16 -11.00 -15.52 21.95
C ASN A 16 -9.61 -16.18 21.89
N GLU A 17 -9.42 -17.20 21.07
CA GLU A 17 -8.14 -17.91 20.91
C GLU A 17 -7.16 -17.10 20.05
N ILE A 18 -7.62 -16.55 18.93
CA ILE A 18 -6.79 -15.69 18.06
C ILE A 18 -6.39 -14.41 18.81
N GLY A 19 -7.30 -13.80 19.56
CA GLY A 19 -6.97 -12.64 20.39
C GLY A 19 -5.86 -12.95 21.41
N ARG A 20 -5.87 -14.14 22.02
CA ARG A 20 -4.79 -14.59 22.91
C ARG A 20 -3.49 -14.82 22.16
N TRP A 21 -3.52 -15.52 21.03
CA TRP A 21 -2.31 -15.74 20.22
C TRP A 21 -1.66 -14.43 19.78
N LEU A 22 -2.45 -13.41 19.42
CA LEU A 22 -1.93 -12.09 19.08
C LEU A 22 -1.31 -11.36 20.28
N ALA A 23 -1.89 -11.51 21.48
CA ALA A 23 -1.32 -10.96 22.71
C ALA A 23 -0.01 -11.66 23.13
N ASP A 24 0.03 -12.99 23.02
CA ASP A 24 1.22 -13.79 23.27
C ASP A 24 2.33 -13.43 22.27
N LEU A 25 1.96 -13.29 20.98
CA LEU A 25 2.86 -12.87 19.92
C LEU A 25 3.45 -11.48 20.17
N GLN A 26 2.64 -10.53 20.64
CA GLN A 26 3.12 -9.21 20.99
C GLN A 26 4.24 -9.27 22.04
N THR A 27 4.08 -10.15 23.03
CA THR A 27 5.09 -10.35 24.08
C THR A 27 6.34 -11.05 23.51
N ALA A 28 6.14 -12.14 22.77
CA ALA A 28 7.24 -12.94 22.21
C ALA A 28 8.07 -12.19 21.16
N SER A 29 7.44 -11.31 20.37
CA SER A 29 8.09 -10.52 19.33
C SER A 29 8.68 -9.19 19.84
N GLY A 30 8.62 -8.92 21.15
CA GLY A 30 9.12 -7.67 21.72
C GLY A 30 8.35 -6.43 21.26
N GLY A 31 7.05 -6.58 20.97
CA GLY A 31 6.20 -5.51 20.45
C GLY A 31 6.33 -5.27 18.95
N GLU A 32 6.91 -6.21 18.20
CA GLU A 32 6.96 -6.12 16.75
C GLU A 32 5.55 -6.15 16.14
N PHE A 33 4.67 -7.01 16.64
CA PHE A 33 3.25 -7.07 16.27
C PHE A 33 2.41 -6.60 17.46
N VAL A 34 1.48 -5.66 17.25
CA VAL A 34 0.64 -5.14 18.33
C VAL A 34 -0.81 -5.06 17.92
N LEU A 35 -1.65 -5.67 18.74
CA LEU A 35 -3.10 -5.55 18.61
C LEU A 35 -3.53 -4.19 19.15
N VAL A 36 -4.07 -3.33 18.27
CA VAL A 36 -4.46 -1.95 18.62
C VAL A 36 -5.96 -1.77 18.87
N GLY A 37 -6.74 -2.79 18.53
CA GLY A 37 -8.18 -2.81 18.77
C GLY A 37 -8.85 -4.01 18.14
N SER A 38 -10.13 -4.17 18.47
CA SER A 38 -11.00 -5.17 17.86
C SER A 38 -12.40 -4.62 17.63
N SER A 39 -13.13 -5.22 16.70
CA SER A 39 -14.53 -4.89 16.40
C SER A 39 -15.27 -6.09 15.84
N ASP A 40 -16.60 -6.00 15.82
CA ASP A 40 -17.46 -7.00 15.19
C ASP A 40 -17.70 -6.70 13.70
N TRP A 41 -18.01 -7.75 12.93
CA TRP A 41 -18.36 -7.69 11.50
C TRP A 41 -19.50 -6.71 11.15
N THR A 42 -20.36 -6.37 12.11
CA THR A 42 -21.53 -5.49 11.94
C THR A 42 -21.22 -4.01 12.07
N THR A 43 -20.03 -3.65 12.55
CA THR A 43 -19.60 -2.25 12.68
C THR A 43 -19.16 -1.72 11.32
N ALA A 44 -19.25 -0.41 11.07
CA ALA A 44 -18.73 0.21 9.85
C ALA A 44 -17.19 0.08 9.80
N LEU A 45 -16.69 -1.08 9.39
CA LEU A 45 -15.27 -1.45 9.33
C LEU A 45 -14.42 -0.46 8.54
N PRO A 46 -14.88 0.08 7.39
CA PRO A 46 -14.12 1.10 6.69
C PRO A 46 -13.93 2.38 7.52
N ALA A 47 -14.83 2.69 8.46
CA ALA A 47 -14.71 3.86 9.34
C ALA A 47 -13.86 3.57 10.58
N ALA A 48 -13.94 2.36 11.14
CA ALA A 48 -13.12 1.93 12.27
C ALA A 48 -11.63 1.81 11.90
N VAL A 49 -11.34 1.30 10.69
CA VAL A 49 -9.98 1.16 10.15
C VAL A 49 -9.46 2.46 9.50
N ARG A 50 -10.31 3.50 9.36
CA ARG A 50 -9.93 4.82 8.79
C ARG A 50 -9.19 5.75 9.77
N LYS A 51 -8.96 5.31 11.01
CA LYS A 51 -8.13 6.06 11.97
C LYS A 51 -6.68 5.57 11.91
N PRO A 52 -5.70 6.47 12.03
CA PRO A 52 -4.36 6.22 11.54
C PRO A 52 -3.71 5.10 12.36
N ASP A 53 -2.78 4.41 11.72
CA ASP A 53 -1.94 3.38 12.34
C ASP A 53 -2.51 1.94 12.38
N VAL A 54 -3.41 1.53 11.47
CA VAL A 54 -3.66 0.09 11.24
C VAL A 54 -2.90 -0.35 9.99
N GLU A 55 -1.99 -1.32 10.15
CA GLU A 55 -1.15 -1.85 9.07
C GLU A 55 -1.63 -3.19 8.54
N ALA A 56 -2.43 -3.94 9.30
CA ALA A 56 -3.17 -5.10 8.80
C ALA A 56 -4.44 -5.36 9.62
N VAL A 57 -5.43 -5.98 8.97
CA VAL A 57 -6.65 -6.46 9.62
C VAL A 57 -6.61 -7.98 9.67
N VAL A 58 -6.84 -8.57 10.83
CA VAL A 58 -6.97 -10.03 11.01
C VAL A 58 -8.45 -10.35 11.11
N CYS A 59 -8.98 -11.21 10.25
CA CYS A 59 -10.40 -11.54 10.17
C CYS A 59 -10.60 -13.05 10.37
N CYS A 60 -11.47 -13.42 11.29
CA CYS A 60 -11.83 -14.82 11.51
C CYS A 60 -12.97 -15.24 10.60
N LEU A 61 -12.79 -16.34 9.86
CA LEU A 61 -13.79 -16.99 9.02
C LEU A 61 -14.10 -18.38 9.60
N ALA A 62 -14.96 -18.42 10.60
CA ALA A 62 -15.53 -19.60 11.23
C ALA A 62 -16.85 -20.06 10.58
N HIS A 63 -17.61 -19.15 10.01
CA HIS A 63 -18.93 -19.42 9.43
C HIS A 63 -19.11 -18.78 8.05
N HIS A 64 -20.05 -19.33 7.27
CA HIS A 64 -20.39 -18.82 5.95
C HIS A 64 -20.89 -17.36 6.00
N GLU A 65 -21.52 -16.94 7.10
CA GLU A 65 -22.00 -15.56 7.26
C GLU A 65 -20.85 -14.53 7.24
N GLU A 66 -19.70 -14.87 7.80
CA GLU A 66 -18.51 -14.01 7.82
C GLU A 66 -17.87 -13.92 6.43
N GLU A 67 -17.90 -15.05 5.68
CA GLU A 67 -17.50 -15.07 4.28
C GLU A 67 -18.40 -14.18 3.41
N LEU A 68 -19.72 -14.16 3.67
CA LEU A 68 -20.64 -13.24 3.01
C LEU A 68 -20.41 -11.78 3.47
N ALA A 69 -20.13 -11.58 4.76
CA ALA A 69 -19.85 -10.28 5.36
C ALA A 69 -18.51 -9.70 4.92
N ALA A 70 -17.61 -10.49 4.34
CA ALA A 70 -16.35 -10.03 3.75
C ALA A 70 -16.52 -8.88 2.75
N VAL A 71 -17.69 -8.76 2.10
CA VAL A 71 -18.06 -7.59 1.28
C VAL A 71 -17.93 -6.25 2.01
N SER A 72 -18.15 -6.21 3.32
CA SER A 72 -17.99 -5.01 4.16
C SER A 72 -16.54 -4.51 4.22
N LEU A 73 -15.57 -5.35 3.87
CA LEU A 73 -14.15 -5.00 3.77
C LEU A 73 -13.84 -4.21 2.49
N ALA A 74 -14.81 -4.01 1.61
CA ALA A 74 -14.66 -3.20 0.41
C ALA A 74 -14.23 -1.77 0.77
N GLY A 75 -13.08 -1.35 0.27
CA GLY A 75 -12.52 -0.03 0.53
C GLY A 75 -11.65 0.06 1.79
N VAL A 76 -11.41 -1.05 2.49
CA VAL A 76 -10.31 -1.14 3.46
C VAL A 76 -8.98 -1.14 2.70
N SER A 77 -8.13 -0.16 2.97
CA SER A 77 -6.83 -0.01 2.29
C SER A 77 -5.71 -0.84 2.93
N ALA A 78 -5.88 -1.22 4.20
CA ALA A 78 -4.95 -2.12 4.89
C ALA A 78 -5.11 -3.56 4.35
N PRO A 79 -4.02 -4.32 4.23
CA PRO A 79 -4.09 -5.73 3.86
C PRO A 79 -4.82 -6.55 4.92
N ILE A 80 -5.39 -7.68 4.48
CA ILE A 80 -6.23 -8.51 5.33
C ILE A 80 -5.65 -9.93 5.46
N LEU A 81 -5.51 -10.41 6.69
CA LEU A 81 -5.22 -11.80 6.98
C LEU A 81 -6.51 -12.50 7.38
N PHE A 82 -6.99 -13.44 6.57
CA PHE A 82 -8.11 -14.29 6.95
C PHE A 82 -7.63 -15.54 7.68
N VAL A 83 -8.11 -15.74 8.90
CA VAL A 83 -7.93 -16.97 9.66
C VAL A 83 -9.14 -17.87 9.40
N VAL A 84 -8.91 -18.99 8.71
CA VAL A 84 -9.98 -19.85 8.19
C VAL A 84 -10.16 -21.06 9.10
N ASN A 85 -11.34 -21.20 9.70
CA ASN A 85 -11.69 -22.33 10.57
C ASN A 85 -12.74 -23.27 9.96
N ALA A 86 -13.25 -22.96 8.76
CA ALA A 86 -14.21 -23.79 8.05
C ALA A 86 -13.95 -23.78 6.54
N PRO A 87 -14.43 -24.80 5.80
CA PRO A 87 -14.36 -24.79 4.34
C PRO A 87 -15.06 -23.56 3.75
N LEU A 88 -14.32 -22.80 2.95
CA LEU A 88 -14.85 -21.64 2.22
C LEU A 88 -15.86 -22.11 1.16
N ARG A 89 -17.08 -21.57 1.18
CA ARG A 89 -18.13 -21.96 0.24
C ARG A 89 -18.19 -21.04 -0.97
N SER A 90 -17.72 -19.81 -0.83
CA SER A 90 -17.74 -18.76 -1.86
C SER A 90 -16.41 -17.97 -1.91
N PRO A 91 -15.23 -18.63 -2.03
CA PRO A 91 -13.93 -17.99 -1.86
C PRO A 91 -13.68 -16.84 -2.85
N GLN A 92 -14.38 -16.83 -3.98
CA GLN A 92 -14.33 -15.75 -4.97
C GLN A 92 -14.76 -14.39 -4.38
N ARG A 93 -15.62 -14.38 -3.36
CA ARG A 93 -16.04 -13.14 -2.67
C ARG A 93 -14.89 -12.51 -1.89
N LEU A 94 -14.03 -13.32 -1.28
CA LEU A 94 -12.86 -12.81 -0.57
C LEU A 94 -11.93 -12.11 -1.58
N VAL A 95 -11.65 -12.76 -2.71
CA VAL A 95 -10.78 -12.20 -3.77
C VAL A 95 -11.35 -10.92 -4.37
N ALA A 96 -12.67 -10.81 -4.50
CA ALA A 96 -13.31 -9.65 -5.11
C ALA A 96 -13.23 -8.37 -4.27
N VAL A 97 -13.04 -8.51 -2.95
CA VAL A 97 -13.24 -7.39 -2.01
C VAL A 97 -11.92 -6.82 -1.49
N VAL A 98 -10.86 -7.62 -1.50
CA VAL A 98 -9.53 -7.22 -1.00
C VAL A 98 -8.46 -7.32 -2.07
N GLN A 99 -7.73 -6.21 -2.21
CA GLN A 99 -6.60 -6.12 -3.13
C GLN A 99 -5.38 -6.92 -2.63
N GLN A 100 -5.22 -7.01 -1.31
CA GLN A 100 -4.11 -7.68 -0.66
C GLN A 100 -4.66 -8.51 0.50
N ALA A 101 -4.57 -9.82 0.36
CA ALA A 101 -4.99 -10.74 1.40
C ALA A 101 -4.05 -11.93 1.53
N ALA A 102 -3.95 -12.45 2.74
CA ALA A 102 -3.38 -13.74 3.06
C ALA A 102 -4.45 -14.61 3.72
N LEU A 103 -4.33 -15.93 3.57
CA LEU A 103 -5.20 -16.90 4.22
C LEU A 103 -4.34 -17.86 5.04
N VAL A 104 -4.75 -18.11 6.27
CA VAL A 104 -4.12 -19.09 7.17
C VAL A 104 -5.19 -19.98 7.80
N PRO A 105 -5.06 -21.31 7.77
CA PRO A 105 -5.96 -22.18 8.52
C PRO A 105 -5.80 -21.96 10.02
N LEU A 106 -6.91 -21.96 10.78
CA LEU A 106 -6.84 -21.90 12.24
C LEU A 106 -6.02 -23.07 12.81
N SER A 107 -6.10 -24.24 12.17
CA SER A 107 -5.34 -25.44 12.55
C SER A 107 -3.83 -25.30 12.43
N ALA A 108 -3.33 -24.24 11.77
CA ALA A 108 -1.90 -23.93 11.73
C ALA A 108 -1.37 -23.37 13.08
N GLY A 109 -2.28 -23.02 14.00
CA GLY A 109 -1.93 -22.57 15.34
C GLY A 109 -1.23 -21.20 15.38
N PRO A 110 -0.64 -20.83 16.54
CA PRO A 110 0.01 -19.53 16.73
C PRO A 110 1.24 -19.36 15.82
N ASP A 111 2.00 -20.42 15.57
CA ASP A 111 3.19 -20.37 14.69
C ASP A 111 2.79 -20.12 13.23
N GLY A 112 1.71 -20.77 12.77
CA GLY A 112 1.15 -20.54 11.44
C GLY A 112 0.60 -19.13 11.29
N LEU A 113 -0.11 -18.62 12.29
CA LEU A 113 -0.59 -17.24 12.33
C LEU A 113 0.59 -16.26 12.24
N TYR A 114 1.65 -16.49 13.01
CA TYR A 114 2.84 -15.66 12.99
C TYR A 114 3.56 -15.67 11.64
N ALA A 115 3.75 -16.85 11.05
CA ALA A 115 4.36 -16.98 9.72
C ALA A 115 3.53 -16.27 8.64
N ALA A 116 2.19 -16.33 8.74
CA ALA A 116 1.30 -15.62 7.82
C ALA A 116 1.39 -14.10 7.99
N LEU A 117 1.45 -13.60 9.24
CA LEU A 117 1.65 -12.18 9.53
C LEU A 117 3.00 -11.65 9.02
N LEU A 118 4.09 -12.41 9.21
CA LEU A 118 5.40 -12.09 8.65
C LEU A 118 5.37 -12.04 7.13
N SER A 119 4.74 -13.04 6.50
CA SER A 119 4.60 -13.10 5.04
C SER A 119 3.82 -11.91 4.50
N LEU A 120 2.73 -11.54 5.17
CA LEU A 120 1.92 -10.37 4.82
C LEU A 120 2.72 -9.07 4.92
N ARG A 121 3.50 -8.90 5.99
CA ARG A 121 4.36 -7.73 6.18
C ARG A 121 5.48 -7.66 5.13
N CYS A 122 6.11 -8.78 4.81
CA CYS A 122 7.09 -8.85 3.73
C CYS A 122 6.49 -8.46 2.38
N ALA A 123 5.26 -8.93 2.08
CA ALA A 123 4.55 -8.57 0.86
C ALA A 123 4.27 -7.06 0.80
N LEU A 124 3.84 -6.46 1.91
CA LEU A 124 3.63 -5.01 2.01
C LEU A 124 4.91 -4.20 1.78
N ALA A 125 6.00 -4.57 2.44
CA ALA A 125 7.27 -3.87 2.30
C ALA A 125 7.76 -3.91 0.84
N ARG A 126 7.66 -5.08 0.19
CA ARG A 126 7.98 -5.24 -1.23
C ARG A 126 7.08 -4.39 -2.11
N GLN A 127 5.77 -4.34 -1.82
CA GLN A 127 4.85 -3.53 -2.60
C GLN A 127 5.18 -2.03 -2.48
N GLN A 128 5.48 -1.55 -1.26
CA GLN A 128 5.88 -0.16 -1.04
C GLN A 128 7.16 0.20 -1.79
N GLU A 129 8.14 -0.71 -1.81
CA GLU A 129 9.37 -0.55 -2.58
C GLU A 129 9.09 -0.42 -4.08
N LEU A 130 8.28 -1.33 -4.64
CA LEU A 130 7.88 -1.30 -6.06
C LEU A 130 7.09 -0.04 -6.42
N MET A 131 6.17 0.39 -5.57
CA MET A 131 5.44 1.65 -5.76
C MET A 131 6.40 2.84 -5.77
N GLY A 132 7.37 2.88 -4.85
CA GLY A 132 8.39 3.92 -4.82
C GLY A 132 9.28 3.91 -6.07
N GLU A 133 9.59 2.74 -6.63
CA GLU A 133 10.32 2.63 -7.90
C GLU A 133 9.51 3.13 -9.09
N ILE A 134 8.22 2.78 -9.16
CA ILE A 134 7.29 3.29 -10.19
C ILE A 134 7.24 4.82 -10.14
N ASP A 135 7.09 5.41 -8.97
CA ASP A 135 7.02 6.87 -8.82
C ASP A 135 8.33 7.56 -9.22
N ARG A 136 9.49 6.98 -8.84
CA ARG A 136 10.81 7.45 -9.28
C ARG A 136 10.96 7.40 -10.79
N LEU A 137 10.54 6.31 -11.43
CA LEU A 137 10.62 6.15 -12.89
C LEU A 137 9.68 7.13 -13.61
N ARG A 138 8.44 7.30 -13.11
CA ARG A 138 7.49 8.30 -13.63
C ARG A 138 8.06 9.71 -13.55
N SER A 139 8.67 10.07 -12.42
CA SER A 139 9.34 11.37 -12.24
C SER A 139 10.48 11.56 -13.25
N LYS A 140 11.34 10.55 -13.45
CA LYS A 140 12.43 10.62 -14.44
C LYS A 140 11.90 10.80 -15.87
N LEU A 141 10.82 10.11 -16.24
CA LEU A 141 10.20 10.25 -17.54
C LEU A 141 9.64 11.66 -17.76
N GLU A 142 8.92 12.20 -16.77
CA GLU A 142 8.37 13.57 -16.89
C GLU A 142 9.49 14.63 -16.92
N GLN A 143 10.56 14.45 -16.13
CA GLN A 143 11.75 15.30 -16.19
C GLN A 143 12.37 15.32 -17.58
N ARG A 144 12.54 14.14 -18.22
CA ARG A 144 13.06 14.02 -19.59
C ARG A 144 12.11 14.68 -20.59
N ARG A 145 10.80 14.46 -20.44
CA ARG A 145 9.78 15.06 -21.32
C ARG A 145 9.82 16.59 -21.28
N LEU A 146 9.99 17.19 -20.10
CA LEU A 146 10.12 18.64 -19.96
C LEU A 146 11.38 19.16 -20.66
N ILE A 147 12.52 18.49 -20.48
CA ILE A 147 13.78 18.86 -21.13
C ILE A 147 13.66 18.78 -22.65
N GLU A 148 13.11 17.70 -23.20
CA GLU A 148 12.93 17.57 -24.65
C GLU A 148 11.97 18.62 -25.23
N LYS A 149 10.89 18.94 -24.51
CA LYS A 149 9.97 20.03 -24.91
C LYS A 149 10.67 21.39 -24.91
N ALA A 150 11.47 21.69 -23.89
CA ALA A 150 12.21 22.95 -23.83
C ALA A 150 13.28 23.04 -24.93
N LYS A 151 13.99 21.93 -25.22
CA LYS A 151 14.90 21.86 -26.39
C LYS A 151 14.15 22.15 -27.68
N ALA A 152 13.02 21.49 -27.93
CA ALA A 152 12.20 21.71 -29.12
C ALA A 152 11.77 23.17 -29.27
N LEU A 153 11.39 23.83 -28.17
CA LEU A 153 11.07 25.26 -28.17
C LEU A 153 12.27 26.13 -28.56
N LEU A 154 13.45 25.88 -27.97
CA LEU A 154 14.67 26.63 -28.30
C LEU A 154 15.08 26.44 -29.77
N ILE A 155 14.95 25.21 -30.30
CA ILE A 155 15.19 24.92 -31.72
C ILE A 155 14.24 25.74 -32.60
N GLN A 156 12.94 25.73 -32.29
CA GLN A 156 11.93 26.44 -33.08
C GLN A 156 12.08 27.96 -33.04
N GLN A 157 12.40 28.54 -31.87
CA GLN A 157 12.47 30.00 -31.72
C GLN A 157 13.80 30.60 -32.17
N GLN A 158 14.90 29.87 -31.97
CA GLN A 158 16.25 30.41 -32.14
C GLN A 158 17.01 29.75 -33.29
N GLY A 159 16.38 28.79 -34.00
CA GLY A 159 16.99 28.10 -35.13
C GLY A 159 18.19 27.24 -34.74
N LEU A 160 18.27 26.80 -33.49
CA LEU A 160 19.40 26.05 -32.96
C LEU A 160 19.37 24.59 -33.43
N SER A 161 20.55 23.97 -33.52
CA SER A 161 20.63 22.51 -33.57
C SER A 161 20.21 21.90 -32.22
N GLU A 162 19.89 20.60 -32.21
CA GLU A 162 19.55 19.89 -30.98
C GLU A 162 20.67 19.96 -29.93
N GLU A 163 21.92 19.83 -30.36
CA GLU A 163 23.10 19.91 -29.51
C GLU A 163 23.24 21.31 -28.90
N GLN A 164 23.07 22.36 -29.71
CA GLN A 164 23.13 23.76 -29.25
C GLN A 164 22.01 24.05 -28.24
N ALA A 165 20.78 23.59 -28.50
CA ALA A 165 19.66 23.75 -27.58
C ALA A 165 19.91 23.05 -26.23
N TYR A 166 20.47 21.83 -26.26
CA TYR A 166 20.87 21.12 -25.04
C TYR A 166 21.95 21.87 -24.25
N LEU A 167 23.03 22.31 -24.93
CA LEU A 167 24.13 23.05 -24.29
C LEU A 167 23.65 24.37 -23.69
N GLN A 168 22.76 25.08 -24.37
CA GLN A 168 22.17 26.32 -23.89
C GLN A 168 21.30 26.08 -22.65
N LEU A 169 20.40 25.09 -22.70
CA LEU A 169 19.57 24.73 -21.55
C LEU A 169 20.41 24.31 -20.34
N ARG A 170 21.45 23.50 -20.57
CA ARG A 170 22.42 23.09 -19.53
C ARG A 170 23.20 24.29 -18.98
N GLY A 171 23.61 25.21 -19.85
CA GLY A 171 24.31 26.44 -19.47
C GLY A 171 23.44 27.37 -18.63
N LEU A 172 22.16 27.50 -18.96
CA LEU A 172 21.17 28.24 -18.15
C LEU A 172 21.00 27.61 -16.77
N ALA A 173 20.78 26.29 -16.71
CA ALA A 173 20.68 25.55 -15.45
C ALA A 173 21.92 25.74 -14.56
N ARG A 174 23.12 25.64 -15.14
CA ARG A 174 24.39 25.86 -14.43
C ARG A 174 24.52 27.29 -13.90
N ARG A 175 24.22 28.31 -14.72
CA ARG A 175 24.30 29.73 -14.31
C ARG A 175 23.33 30.06 -13.18
N GLN A 176 22.14 29.46 -13.20
CA GLN A 176 21.11 29.67 -12.19
C GLN A 176 21.25 28.74 -10.97
N ARG A 177 22.21 27.80 -10.98
CA ARG A 177 22.36 26.75 -9.94
C ARG A 177 21.09 25.93 -9.70
N ARG A 178 20.37 25.63 -10.78
CA ARG A 178 19.12 24.86 -10.77
C ARG A 178 19.27 23.62 -11.64
N THR A 179 18.35 22.68 -11.48
CA THR A 179 18.30 21.49 -12.36
C THR A 179 17.85 21.89 -13.76
N MET A 180 18.27 21.11 -14.78
CA MET A 180 17.81 21.34 -16.16
C MET A 180 16.29 21.24 -16.30
N THR A 181 15.64 20.38 -15.51
CA THR A 181 14.18 20.26 -15.52
C THR A 181 13.49 21.51 -14.99
N GLU A 182 14.00 22.13 -13.93
CA GLU A 182 13.41 23.37 -13.38
C GLU A 182 13.49 24.52 -14.39
N VAL A 183 14.64 24.69 -15.04
CA VAL A 183 14.81 25.69 -16.10
C VAL A 183 13.95 25.37 -17.32
N ALA A 184 13.87 24.10 -17.71
CA ALA A 184 13.01 23.66 -18.81
C ALA A 184 11.53 23.98 -18.53
N ARG A 185 11.06 23.73 -17.30
CA ARG A 185 9.69 24.06 -16.89
C ARG A 185 9.42 25.56 -16.99
N GLU A 186 10.33 26.38 -16.44
CA GLU A 186 10.20 27.83 -16.47
C GLU A 186 10.16 28.39 -17.90
N LEU A 187 11.04 27.92 -18.80
CA LEU A 187 11.03 28.30 -20.21
C LEU A 187 9.70 27.96 -20.90
N LEU A 188 9.14 26.78 -20.59
CA LEU A 188 7.85 26.35 -21.14
C LEU A 188 6.67 27.14 -20.57
N GLU A 189 6.74 27.58 -19.32
CA GLU A 189 5.74 28.43 -18.68
C GLU A 189 5.75 29.84 -19.27
N GLN A 190 6.93 30.45 -19.39
CA GLN A 190 7.13 31.78 -19.98
C GLN A 190 6.67 31.88 -21.43
N HIS A 191 6.70 30.78 -22.18
CA HIS A 191 6.27 30.75 -23.58
C HIS A 191 4.76 30.53 -23.76
N ARG A 192 4.04 30.08 -22.73
CA ARG A 192 2.58 29.89 -22.79
C ARG A 192 1.79 31.16 -22.51
N SER A 193 2.43 32.16 -21.91
CA SER A 193 1.93 33.53 -21.67
C SER A 193 2.28 34.45 -22.82
#